data_AF-A0A368MXE0-F1
#
_entry.id   AF-A0A368MXE0-F1
#
_cell.length_a   1.000
_cell.length_b   1.000
_cell.length_c   1.000
_cell.angle_alpha   90.00
_cell.angle_beta   90.00
_cell.angle_gamma   90.00
#
_symmetry.space_group_name_H-M   'P 1'
#
loop_
_entity.id
_entity.type
_entity.pdbx_description
1 polymer ?
#
loop_
_entity_poly.entity_id
_entity_poly.type
_entity_poly.pdbx_seq_one_letter_code
_entity_poly.pdbx_strand_id
1 'polypeptide(L)'
;MSKRSEFKDDLEKIVKIFFLCKESYLVLRELYKTQDTSSYILDLKFKNSFFILTKVNYWRIIVLQLSKLYIDNERYNILKFLTKCKKGNYFHSLKINEEFILTEINKIQGHKDVISHIKLQRDKLFAHEDAFNSTIVNDITLDETKNLIDLCQNIIFEIYGEFFDTHYEFEVANSAEWNLKNILKNLNERNIQRLEERKDIGKLLNRKK
;
A
#
# COMPACT_ATOMS: atom_id res chain seq x y z
N MET A 1 -18.16 -24.61 12.46
CA MET A 1 -18.34 -23.30 11.80
C MET A 1 -18.92 -23.58 10.41
N SER A 2 -19.77 -22.72 9.84
CA SER A 2 -20.29 -22.97 8.49
C SER A 2 -19.26 -22.57 7.44
N LYS A 3 -19.24 -23.22 6.26
CA LYS A 3 -18.34 -22.82 5.15
C LYS A 3 -18.47 -21.34 4.78
N ARG A 4 -19.68 -20.79 4.87
CA ARG A 4 -19.94 -19.36 4.64
C ARG A 4 -19.26 -18.48 5.69
N SER A 5 -19.30 -18.87 6.96
CA SER A 5 -18.62 -18.16 8.04
C SER A 5 -17.10 -18.26 7.89
N GLU A 6 -16.55 -19.44 7.59
CA GLU A 6 -15.11 -19.62 7.37
C GLU A 6 -14.62 -18.83 6.16
N PHE A 7 -15.40 -18.78 5.07
CA PHE A 7 -15.10 -17.97 3.89
C PHE A 7 -15.04 -16.49 4.23
N LYS A 8 -16.04 -16.00 4.99
CA LYS A 8 -16.07 -14.62 5.47
C LYS A 8 -14.86 -14.31 6.36
N ASP A 9 -14.52 -15.19 7.29
CA ASP A 9 -13.38 -15.01 8.20
C ASP A 9 -12.04 -15.01 7.45
N ASP A 10 -11.87 -15.86 6.43
CA ASP A 10 -10.69 -15.86 5.57
C ASP A 10 -10.62 -14.55 4.74
N LEU A 11 -11.74 -14.12 4.15
CA LEU A 11 -11.82 -12.88 3.37
C LEU A 11 -11.54 -11.64 4.24
N GLU A 12 -12.10 -11.55 5.44
CA GLU A 12 -11.86 -10.42 6.36
C GLU A 12 -10.38 -10.30 6.73
N LYS A 13 -9.64 -11.41 6.83
CA LYS A 13 -8.20 -11.37 7.08
C LYS A 13 -7.42 -10.92 5.87
N ILE A 14 -7.83 -11.32 4.66
CA ILE A 14 -7.28 -10.80 3.40
C ILE A 14 -7.51 -9.29 3.32
N VAL A 15 -8.73 -8.84 3.61
CA VAL A 15 -9.10 -7.41 3.65
C VAL A 15 -8.23 -6.61 4.60
N LYS A 16 -7.95 -7.13 5.81
CA LYS A 16 -7.05 -6.46 6.77
C LYS A 16 -5.63 -6.30 6.25
N ILE A 17 -5.09 -7.34 5.58
CA ILE A 17 -3.76 -7.29 4.96
C ILE A 17 -3.74 -6.29 3.81
N PHE A 18 -4.76 -6.35 2.95
CA PHE A 18 -4.97 -5.43 1.83
C PHE A 18 -5.05 -3.98 2.32
N PHE A 19 -5.84 -3.71 3.35
CA PHE A 19 -6.04 -2.36 3.86
C PHE A 19 -4.74 -1.72 4.34
N LEU A 20 -3.95 -2.47 5.13
CA LEU A 20 -2.64 -2.01 5.57
C LEU A 20 -1.68 -1.76 4.39
N CYS A 21 -1.77 -2.59 3.35
CA CYS A 21 -1.00 -2.40 2.11
C CYS A 21 -1.40 -1.11 1.39
N LYS A 22 -2.71 -0.91 1.14
CA LYS A 22 -3.27 0.26 0.45
C LYS A 22 -2.91 1.55 1.18
N GLU A 23 -3.16 1.62 2.49
CA GLU A 23 -2.87 2.82 3.28
C GLU A 23 -1.38 3.16 3.28
N SER A 24 -0.52 2.15 3.43
CA SER A 24 0.94 2.35 3.36
C SER A 24 1.38 2.85 2.00
N TYR A 25 0.78 2.33 0.92
CA TYR A 25 1.03 2.76 -0.44
C TYR A 25 0.61 4.22 -0.67
N LEU A 26 -0.59 4.61 -0.23
CA LEU A 26 -1.07 5.99 -0.38
C LEU A 26 -0.17 6.99 0.36
N VAL A 27 0.24 6.67 1.59
CA VAL A 27 1.22 7.48 2.33
C VAL A 27 2.53 7.61 1.55
N LEU A 28 3.05 6.49 1.04
CA LEU A 28 4.30 6.49 0.29
C LEU A 28 4.19 7.32 -0.99
N ARG A 29 3.09 7.19 -1.74
CA ARG A 29 2.81 8.00 -2.94
C ARG A 29 2.77 9.48 -2.63
N GLU A 30 2.11 9.88 -1.54
CA GLU A 30 2.10 11.28 -1.12
C GLU A 30 3.51 11.78 -0.77
N LEU A 31 4.34 10.97 -0.11
CA LEU A 31 5.73 11.33 0.21
C LEU A 31 6.65 11.44 -1.02
N TYR A 32 6.32 10.76 -2.13
CA TYR A 32 7.02 10.90 -3.41
C TYR A 32 6.39 11.94 -4.35
N LYS A 33 5.21 12.47 -4.02
CA LYS A 33 4.57 13.52 -4.82
C LYS A 33 5.41 14.80 -4.81
N THR A 34 5.76 15.26 -6.02
CA THR A 34 6.53 16.49 -6.24
C THR A 34 5.70 17.63 -6.80
N GLN A 35 4.64 17.33 -7.56
CA GLN A 35 3.73 18.32 -8.13
C GLN A 35 2.95 19.04 -7.03
N ASP A 36 2.65 20.32 -7.26
CA ASP A 36 1.89 21.20 -6.35
C ASP A 36 2.45 21.27 -4.92
N THR A 37 3.76 21.03 -4.77
CA THR A 37 4.44 20.99 -3.46
C THR A 37 5.42 22.15 -3.36
N SER A 38 5.38 22.89 -2.25
CA SER A 38 6.32 24.01 -2.02
C SER A 38 7.77 23.50 -1.91
N SER A 39 8.75 24.35 -2.24
CA SER A 39 10.17 24.01 -2.12
C SER A 39 10.54 23.55 -0.71
N TYR A 40 9.98 24.20 0.32
CA TYR A 40 10.16 23.80 1.72
C TYR A 40 9.67 22.38 2.00
N ILE A 41 8.49 22.02 1.48
CA ILE A 41 7.93 20.67 1.69
C ILE A 41 8.71 19.63 0.86
N LEU A 42 9.18 19.97 -0.34
CA LEU A 42 10.09 19.11 -1.10
C LEU A 42 11.37 18.83 -0.31
N ASP A 43 11.99 19.87 0.25
CA ASP A 43 13.18 19.71 1.09
C ASP A 43 12.88 18.83 2.31
N LEU A 44 11.74 18.99 2.96
CA LEU A 44 11.32 18.08 4.02
C LEU A 44 11.16 16.64 3.51
N LYS A 45 10.38 16.40 2.46
CA LYS A 45 10.11 15.04 1.93
C LYS A 45 11.38 14.30 1.52
N PHE A 46 12.41 14.99 1.01
CA PHE A 46 13.58 14.35 0.39
C PHE A 46 14.89 14.51 1.15
N LYS A 47 15.03 15.51 2.04
CA LYS A 47 16.28 15.75 2.80
C LYS A 47 16.12 15.53 4.29
N ASN A 48 14.90 15.55 4.83
CA ASN A 48 14.70 15.32 6.26
C ASN A 48 14.80 13.83 6.58
N SER A 49 15.62 13.49 7.60
CA SER A 49 15.87 12.10 8.01
C SER A 49 14.61 11.35 8.44
N PHE A 50 13.65 12.02 9.08
CA PHE A 50 12.39 11.40 9.49
C PHE A 50 11.58 10.95 8.27
N PHE A 51 11.43 11.80 7.25
CA PHE A 51 10.67 11.44 6.04
C PHE A 51 11.39 10.39 5.19
N ILE A 52 12.73 10.42 5.13
CA ILE A 52 13.53 9.37 4.48
C ILE A 52 13.28 8.02 5.17
N LEU A 53 13.41 7.96 6.50
CA LEU A 53 13.14 6.74 7.28
C LEU A 53 11.69 6.27 7.11
N THR A 54 10.75 7.21 7.11
CA THR A 54 9.32 6.92 6.93
C THR A 54 9.04 6.25 5.58
N LYS A 55 9.64 6.75 4.48
CA LYS A 55 9.52 6.14 3.14
C LYS A 55 9.99 4.69 3.15
N VAL A 56 11.17 4.44 3.74
CA VAL A 56 11.73 3.08 3.85
C VAL A 56 10.80 2.15 4.63
N ASN A 57 10.26 2.62 5.75
CA ASN A 57 9.37 1.80 6.59
C ASN A 57 8.05 1.48 5.89
N TYR A 58 7.41 2.46 5.25
CA TYR A 58 6.18 2.19 4.50
C TYR A 58 6.42 1.27 3.30
N TRP A 59 7.55 1.42 2.61
CA TRP A 59 7.94 0.49 1.55
C TRP A 59 8.07 -0.95 2.05
N ARG A 60 8.75 -1.14 3.19
CA ARG A 60 8.84 -2.46 3.84
C ARG A 60 7.48 -3.05 4.16
N ILE A 61 6.56 -2.23 4.70
CA ILE A 61 5.19 -2.69 5.01
C ILE A 61 4.48 -3.14 3.73
N ILE A 62 4.57 -2.37 2.64
CA ILE A 62 3.96 -2.70 1.34
C ILE A 62 4.50 -4.04 0.84
N VAL A 63 5.83 -4.22 0.78
CA VAL A 63 6.46 -5.48 0.34
C VAL A 63 5.99 -6.66 1.18
N LEU A 64 5.91 -6.49 2.51
CA LEU A 64 5.46 -7.53 3.43
C LEU A 64 3.98 -7.88 3.23
N GLN A 65 3.09 -6.90 3.04
CA GLN A 65 1.67 -7.19 2.83
C GLN A 65 1.41 -7.78 1.45
N LEU A 66 2.03 -7.27 0.39
CA LEU A 66 1.94 -7.87 -0.94
C LEU A 66 2.46 -9.30 -0.95
N SER A 67 3.54 -9.57 -0.21
CA SER A 67 4.04 -10.93 -0.02
C SER A 67 2.97 -11.86 0.53
N LYS A 68 2.29 -11.46 1.61
CA LYS A 68 1.19 -12.24 2.21
C LYS A 68 0.02 -12.47 1.25
N LEU A 69 -0.28 -11.49 0.40
CA LEU A 69 -1.38 -11.56 -0.56
C LEU A 69 -1.05 -12.43 -1.77
N TYR A 70 0.21 -12.47 -2.23
CA TYR A 70 0.54 -13.03 -3.55
C TYR A 70 1.55 -14.17 -3.56
N ILE A 71 2.34 -14.39 -2.51
CA ILE A 71 3.32 -15.49 -2.47
C ILE A 71 2.65 -16.80 -2.08
N ASP A 72 2.93 -17.87 -2.84
CA ASP A 72 2.23 -19.14 -2.71
C ASP A 72 2.26 -19.73 -1.31
N ASN A 73 3.33 -19.61 -0.53
CA ASN A 73 3.42 -20.24 0.80
C ASN A 73 2.59 -19.54 1.89
N GLU A 74 1.99 -18.39 1.59
CA GLU A 74 1.26 -17.59 2.57
C GLU A 74 -0.17 -18.10 2.77
N ARG A 75 -0.66 -18.02 4.02
CA ARG A 75 -1.98 -18.55 4.39
C ARG A 75 -3.13 -17.78 3.74
N TYR A 76 -3.02 -16.45 3.71
CA TYR A 76 -4.05 -15.53 3.22
C TYR A 76 -3.72 -15.01 1.81
N ASN A 77 -3.05 -15.86 1.03
CA ASN A 77 -2.76 -15.61 -0.37
C ASN A 77 -4.07 -15.63 -1.20
N ILE A 78 -4.26 -14.61 -2.05
CA ILE A 78 -5.48 -14.43 -2.84
C ILE A 78 -5.64 -15.51 -3.92
N LEU A 79 -4.55 -15.98 -4.53
CA LEU A 79 -4.58 -17.07 -5.51
C LEU A 79 -5.04 -18.39 -4.88
N LYS A 80 -4.54 -18.71 -3.68
CA LYS A 80 -5.00 -19.86 -2.88
C LYS A 80 -6.46 -19.70 -2.49
N PHE A 81 -6.87 -18.52 -2.06
CA PHE A 81 -8.26 -18.23 -1.71
C PHE A 81 -9.21 -18.46 -2.89
N LEU A 82 -8.92 -17.89 -4.06
CA LEU A 82 -9.68 -18.12 -5.30
C LEU A 82 -9.67 -19.59 -5.73
N THR A 83 -8.53 -20.27 -5.59
CA THR A 83 -8.42 -21.70 -5.92
C THR A 83 -9.35 -22.55 -5.06
N LYS A 84 -9.54 -22.24 -3.77
CA LYS A 84 -10.51 -22.94 -2.91
C LYS A 84 -11.95 -22.80 -3.41
N CYS A 85 -12.26 -21.77 -4.20
CA CYS A 85 -13.59 -21.48 -4.72
C CYS A 85 -13.94 -22.24 -6.01
N LYS A 86 -12.93 -22.75 -6.72
CA LYS A 86 -13.11 -23.51 -7.97
C LYS A 86 -14.02 -24.73 -7.81
N LYS A 87 -14.61 -25.16 -8.93
CA LYS A 87 -15.35 -26.42 -9.02
C LYS A 87 -14.58 -27.60 -8.43
N GLY A 88 -15.23 -28.33 -7.52
CA GLY A 88 -14.66 -29.49 -6.83
C GLY A 88 -13.79 -29.18 -5.60
N ASN A 89 -13.52 -27.90 -5.31
CA ASN A 89 -12.71 -27.51 -4.15
C ASN A 89 -13.56 -27.14 -2.92
N TYR A 90 -12.87 -26.79 -1.83
CA TYR A 90 -13.45 -26.63 -0.49
C TYR A 90 -14.68 -25.71 -0.43
N PHE A 91 -14.63 -24.56 -1.09
CA PHE A 91 -15.70 -23.56 -1.13
C PHE A 91 -16.62 -23.67 -2.35
N HIS A 92 -16.50 -24.71 -3.17
CA HIS A 92 -17.35 -24.88 -4.38
C HIS A 92 -18.85 -24.77 -4.08
N SER A 93 -19.30 -25.29 -2.93
CA SER A 93 -20.70 -25.25 -2.50
C SER A 93 -21.25 -23.83 -2.30
N LEU A 94 -20.39 -22.81 -2.26
CA LEU A 94 -20.78 -21.40 -2.17
C LEU A 94 -21.20 -20.80 -3.52
N LYS A 95 -21.01 -21.53 -4.63
CA LYS A 95 -21.47 -21.16 -5.99
C LYS A 95 -21.01 -19.78 -6.47
N ILE A 96 -19.78 -19.39 -6.12
CA ILE A 96 -19.12 -18.20 -6.67
C ILE A 96 -18.92 -18.42 -8.18
N ASN A 97 -19.04 -17.34 -8.97
CA ASN A 97 -18.92 -17.41 -10.42
C ASN A 97 -17.54 -17.96 -10.84
N GLU A 98 -17.55 -19.08 -11.58
CA GLU A 98 -16.32 -19.77 -12.02
C GLU A 98 -15.56 -18.94 -13.08
N GLU A 99 -16.27 -18.22 -13.94
CA GLU A 99 -15.66 -17.37 -14.96
C GLU A 99 -14.88 -16.22 -14.32
N PHE A 100 -15.47 -15.59 -13.30
CA PHE A 100 -14.80 -14.61 -12.45
C PHE A 100 -13.53 -15.21 -11.81
N ILE A 101 -13.64 -16.36 -11.13
CA ILE A 101 -12.50 -17.02 -10.47
C ILE A 101 -11.36 -17.28 -11.46
N LEU A 102 -11.66 -17.82 -12.63
CA LEU A 102 -10.64 -18.14 -13.64
C LEU A 102 -10.00 -16.88 -14.23
N THR A 103 -10.81 -15.85 -14.50
CA THR A 103 -10.34 -14.56 -15.01
C THR A 103 -9.35 -13.91 -14.05
N GLU A 104 -9.69 -13.84 -12.76
CA GLU A 104 -8.84 -13.22 -11.75
C GLU A 104 -7.56 -14.03 -11.51
N ILE A 105 -7.64 -15.36 -11.52
CA ILE A 105 -6.45 -16.22 -11.44
C ILE A 105 -5.51 -15.94 -12.62
N ASN A 106 -6.04 -15.80 -13.84
CA ASN A 106 -5.23 -15.50 -15.02
C ASN A 106 -4.57 -14.11 -14.91
N LYS A 107 -5.31 -13.09 -14.42
CA LYS A 107 -4.74 -11.76 -14.16
C LYS A 107 -3.60 -11.80 -13.15
N ILE A 108 -3.75 -12.55 -12.05
CA ILE A 108 -2.68 -12.74 -11.05
C ILE A 108 -1.46 -13.43 -11.70
N GLN A 109 -1.70 -14.48 -12.49
CA GLN A 109 -0.63 -15.20 -13.17
C GLN A 109 0.10 -14.34 -14.22
N GLY A 110 -0.57 -13.35 -14.82
CA GLY A 110 0.05 -12.35 -15.68
C GLY A 110 1.06 -11.44 -14.97
N HIS A 111 1.03 -11.39 -13.63
CA HIS A 111 1.95 -10.58 -12.82
C HIS A 111 3.03 -11.43 -12.10
N LYS A 112 3.27 -12.67 -12.57
CA LYS A 112 4.24 -13.59 -11.93
C LYS A 112 5.63 -12.98 -11.72
N ASP A 113 6.13 -12.23 -12.70
CA ASP A 113 7.46 -11.62 -12.61
C ASP A 113 7.51 -10.57 -11.48
N VAL A 114 6.50 -9.70 -11.40
CA VAL A 114 6.37 -8.70 -10.32
C VAL A 114 6.25 -9.39 -8.96
N ILE A 115 5.45 -10.45 -8.85
CA ILE A 115 5.29 -11.24 -7.62
C ILE A 115 6.63 -11.90 -7.21
N SER A 116 7.41 -12.37 -8.18
CA SER A 116 8.73 -12.93 -7.93
C SER A 116 9.71 -11.88 -7.39
N HIS A 117 9.67 -10.66 -7.92
CA HIS A 117 10.47 -9.55 -7.42
C HIS A 117 10.07 -9.15 -6.00
N ILE A 118 8.77 -9.14 -5.68
CA ILE A 118 8.27 -8.91 -4.30
C ILE A 118 8.85 -9.94 -3.34
N LYS A 119 8.84 -11.22 -3.73
CA LYS A 119 9.44 -12.29 -2.93
C LYS A 119 10.92 -12.04 -2.68
N LEU A 120 11.69 -11.72 -3.73
CA LEU A 120 13.11 -11.41 -3.60
C LEU A 120 13.36 -10.21 -2.67
N GLN A 121 12.55 -9.16 -2.76
CA GLN A 121 12.66 -8.01 -1.87
C GLN A 121 12.34 -8.39 -0.43
N ARG A 122 11.26 -9.13 -0.18
CA ARG A 122 10.90 -9.63 1.15
C ARG A 122 12.06 -10.44 1.75
N ASP A 123 12.59 -11.39 1.00
CA ASP A 123 13.65 -12.28 1.46
C ASP A 123 14.88 -11.45 1.89
N LYS A 124 15.20 -10.35 1.20
CA LYS A 124 16.26 -9.42 1.62
C LYS A 124 15.95 -8.61 2.86
N LEU A 125 14.71 -8.16 3.05
CA LEU A 125 14.32 -7.47 4.27
C LEU A 125 14.62 -8.33 5.51
N PHE A 126 14.54 -9.65 5.35
CA PHE A 126 14.92 -10.63 6.37
C PHE A 126 16.39 -11.07 6.29
N ALA A 127 17.04 -11.04 5.12
CA ALA A 127 18.45 -11.40 4.94
C ALA A 127 19.44 -10.36 5.49
N HIS A 128 18.98 -9.29 6.12
CA HIS A 128 19.83 -8.35 6.88
C HIS A 128 20.55 -8.99 8.10
N GLU A 129 20.49 -10.31 8.27
CA GLU A 129 21.36 -11.08 9.15
C GLU A 129 22.65 -11.59 8.47
N ASP A 130 22.75 -11.62 7.13
CA ASP A 130 23.91 -12.16 6.40
C ASP A 130 24.58 -11.14 5.45
N ALA A 131 25.89 -10.96 5.63
CA ALA A 131 26.68 -9.82 5.19
C ALA A 131 27.13 -9.84 3.71
N PHE A 132 26.24 -9.76 2.71
CA PHE A 132 26.64 -9.54 1.30
C PHE A 132 25.62 -8.70 0.49
N ASN A 133 25.74 -7.37 0.54
CA ASN A 133 24.81 -6.41 -0.09
C ASN A 133 25.25 -5.88 -1.48
N SER A 134 26.17 -6.54 -2.19
CA SER A 134 26.82 -5.93 -3.38
C SER A 134 26.11 -6.13 -4.72
N THR A 135 24.94 -6.77 -4.76
CA THR A 135 24.16 -6.88 -6.00
C THR A 135 22.68 -6.89 -5.62
N ILE A 136 21.89 -6.00 -6.24
CA ILE A 136 20.67 -6.36 -6.98
C ILE A 136 20.01 -5.08 -7.52
N VAL A 137 19.94 -5.07 -8.84
CA VAL A 137 19.03 -4.30 -9.68
C VAL A 137 17.78 -5.18 -9.81
N ASN A 138 16.62 -4.74 -9.29
CA ASN A 138 15.25 -5.13 -9.69
C ASN A 138 14.27 -4.75 -8.57
N ASP A 139 14.06 -3.44 -8.40
CA ASP A 139 13.03 -2.95 -7.50
C ASP A 139 11.67 -2.87 -8.23
N ILE A 140 10.62 -3.48 -7.67
CA ILE A 140 9.25 -3.22 -8.13
C ILE A 140 8.96 -1.72 -8.01
N THR A 141 8.35 -1.17 -9.03
CA THR A 141 7.99 0.26 -9.07
C THR A 141 6.71 0.53 -8.29
N LEU A 142 6.49 1.80 -7.93
CA LEU A 142 5.23 2.24 -7.31
C LEU A 142 4.00 2.01 -8.22
N ASP A 143 4.18 1.93 -9.54
CA ASP A 143 3.08 1.71 -10.48
C ASP A 143 2.77 0.21 -10.61
N GLU A 144 3.78 -0.66 -10.66
CA GLU A 144 3.57 -2.11 -10.55
C GLU A 144 2.94 -2.51 -9.21
N THR A 145 3.37 -1.85 -8.13
CA THR A 145 2.75 -1.98 -6.79
C THR A 145 1.27 -1.61 -6.85
N LYS A 146 0.94 -0.49 -7.51
CA LYS A 146 -0.44 -0.02 -7.67
C LYS A 146 -1.30 -1.06 -8.38
N ASN A 147 -0.79 -1.62 -9.47
CA ASN A 147 -1.53 -2.58 -10.28
C ASN A 147 -1.91 -3.83 -9.47
N LEU A 148 -1.01 -4.31 -8.61
CA LEU A 148 -1.32 -5.41 -7.69
C LEU A 148 -2.34 -5.00 -6.61
N ILE A 149 -2.20 -3.81 -6.02
CA ILE A 149 -3.18 -3.31 -5.04
C ILE A 149 -4.57 -3.21 -5.68
N ASP A 150 -4.68 -2.60 -6.85
CA ASP A 150 -5.94 -2.45 -7.59
C ASP A 150 -6.55 -3.81 -7.95
N LEU A 151 -5.72 -4.77 -8.39
CA LEU A 151 -6.16 -6.13 -8.66
C LEU A 151 -6.76 -6.78 -7.42
N CYS A 152 -6.09 -6.69 -6.26
CA CYS A 152 -6.61 -7.22 -5.01
C CYS A 152 -7.92 -6.52 -4.61
N GLN A 153 -7.98 -5.19 -4.74
CA GLN A 153 -9.17 -4.40 -4.42
C GLN A 153 -10.37 -4.84 -5.25
N ASN A 154 -10.20 -5.01 -6.56
CA ASN A 154 -11.25 -5.43 -7.47
C ASN A 154 -11.75 -6.84 -7.13
N ILE A 155 -10.86 -7.78 -6.85
CA ILE A 155 -11.23 -9.13 -6.41
C ILE A 155 -12.07 -9.09 -5.14
N ILE A 156 -11.63 -8.33 -4.12
CA ILE A 156 -12.38 -8.19 -2.86
C ILE A 156 -13.74 -7.56 -3.13
N PHE A 157 -13.79 -6.48 -3.92
CA PHE A 157 -15.01 -5.77 -4.27
C PHE A 157 -16.04 -6.69 -4.92
N GLU A 158 -15.62 -7.45 -5.94
CA GLU A 158 -16.50 -8.36 -6.67
C GLU A 158 -17.01 -9.49 -5.79
N ILE A 159 -16.18 -10.05 -4.89
CA ILE A 159 -16.64 -11.06 -3.93
C ILE A 159 -17.69 -10.48 -2.97
N TYR A 160 -17.50 -9.25 -2.46
CA TYR A 160 -18.50 -8.63 -1.59
C TYR A 160 -19.81 -8.32 -2.31
N GLY A 161 -19.73 -7.88 -3.56
CA GLY A 161 -20.90 -7.62 -4.40
C GLY A 161 -21.66 -8.91 -4.73
N GLU A 162 -20.99 -9.90 -5.32
CA GLU A 162 -21.64 -11.12 -5.79
C GLU A 162 -22.12 -12.04 -4.64
N PHE A 163 -21.35 -12.15 -3.56
CA PHE A 163 -21.61 -13.18 -2.54
C PHE A 163 -22.30 -12.65 -1.28
N PHE A 164 -22.03 -11.40 -0.91
CA PHE A 164 -22.58 -10.80 0.30
C PHE A 164 -23.70 -9.78 0.01
N ASP A 165 -23.93 -9.42 -1.25
CA ASP A 165 -24.88 -8.36 -1.65
C ASP A 165 -24.60 -7.06 -0.90
N THR A 166 -23.30 -6.76 -0.75
CA THR A 166 -22.82 -5.60 0.01
C THR A 166 -21.73 -4.90 -0.77
N HIS A 167 -21.69 -3.58 -0.66
CA HIS A 167 -20.57 -2.79 -1.17
C HIS A 167 -19.52 -2.66 -0.08
N TYR A 168 -18.29 -3.07 -0.36
CA TYR A 168 -17.17 -2.83 0.54
C TYR A 168 -16.61 -1.43 0.29
N GLU A 169 -16.69 -0.56 1.30
CA GLU A 169 -16.12 0.78 1.24
C GLU A 169 -14.62 0.71 1.56
N PHE A 170 -13.79 1.01 0.57
CA PHE A 170 -12.33 1.02 0.72
C PHE A 170 -11.76 2.39 1.08
N GLU A 171 -12.61 3.42 1.12
CA GLU A 171 -12.25 4.76 1.55
C GLU A 171 -12.50 4.87 3.05
N VAL A 172 -11.49 5.26 3.81
CA VAL A 172 -11.58 5.33 5.27
C VAL A 172 -11.47 6.77 5.72
N ALA A 173 -12.45 7.19 6.53
CA ALA A 173 -12.39 8.47 7.22
C ALA A 173 -11.11 8.55 8.06
N ASN A 174 -10.36 9.64 7.94
CA ASN A 174 -9.05 9.82 8.58
C ASN A 174 -7.97 8.83 8.10
N SER A 175 -7.93 8.52 6.80
CA SER A 175 -6.84 7.73 6.20
C SER A 175 -5.46 8.28 6.57
N ALA A 176 -4.46 7.40 6.62
CA ALA A 176 -3.09 7.78 6.96
C ALA A 176 -2.53 8.80 5.95
N GLU A 177 -2.91 8.66 4.67
CA GLU A 177 -2.60 9.62 3.61
C GLU A 177 -3.21 11.01 3.87
N TRP A 178 -4.50 11.06 4.22
CA TRP A 178 -5.19 12.32 4.52
C TRP A 178 -4.56 13.03 5.72
N ASN A 179 -4.24 12.28 6.77
CA ASN A 179 -3.54 12.80 7.95
C ASN A 179 -2.16 13.37 7.57
N LEU A 180 -1.40 12.66 6.73
CA LEU A 180 -0.11 13.15 6.24
C LEU A 180 -0.27 14.45 5.43
N LYS A 181 -1.24 14.53 4.52
CA LYS A 181 -1.53 15.75 3.74
C LYS A 181 -1.77 16.95 4.65
N ASN A 182 -2.55 16.77 5.71
CA ASN A 182 -2.80 17.82 6.71
C ASN A 182 -1.54 18.21 7.48
N ILE A 183 -0.71 17.25 7.90
CA ILE A 183 0.56 17.53 8.57
C ILE A 183 1.47 18.37 7.67
N LEU A 184 1.64 17.97 6.41
CA LEU A 184 2.49 18.69 5.45
C LEU A 184 1.96 20.10 5.17
N LYS A 185 0.65 20.26 5.02
CA LYS A 185 0.01 21.57 4.87
C LYS A 185 0.31 22.48 6.07
N ASN A 186 0.09 21.98 7.29
CA ASN A 186 0.33 22.74 8.52
C ASN A 186 1.81 23.12 8.68
N LEU A 187 2.74 22.24 8.31
CA LEU A 187 4.18 22.54 8.32
C LEU A 187 4.53 23.66 7.33
N ASN A 188 3.91 23.64 6.15
CA ASN A 188 4.12 24.68 5.13
C ASN A 188 3.62 26.04 5.60
N GLU A 189 2.40 26.09 6.14
CA GLU A 189 1.78 27.33 6.67
C GLU A 189 2.63 27.92 7.80
N ARG A 190 3.10 27.08 8.73
CA ARG A 190 4.01 27.53 9.81
C ARG A 190 5.33 28.07 9.28
N ASN A 191 5.87 27.50 8.21
CA ASN A 191 7.10 28.00 7.60
C ASN A 191 6.88 29.37 6.94
N ILE A 192 5.76 29.55 6.24
CA ILE A 192 5.39 30.85 5.63
C ILE A 192 5.29 31.92 6.72
N GLN A 193 4.55 31.65 7.79
CA GLN A 193 4.39 32.57 8.93
C GLN A 193 5.74 32.98 9.52
N ARG A 194 6.66 32.02 9.76
CA ARG A 194 8.00 32.30 10.28
C ARG A 194 8.83 33.18 9.34
N LEU A 195 8.67 33.03 8.04
CA LEU A 195 9.39 33.85 7.05
C LEU A 195 8.85 35.29 7.03
N GLU A 196 7.55 35.48 7.22
CA GLU A 196 6.91 36.80 7.34
C GLU A 196 7.36 37.52 8.61
N GLU A 197 7.31 36.85 9.76
CA GLU A 197 7.79 37.38 11.05
C GLU A 197 9.25 37.85 10.97
N ARG A 198 10.12 37.06 10.31
CA ARG A 198 11.53 37.44 10.10
C ARG A 198 11.71 38.66 9.20
N LYS A 199 10.88 38.82 8.16
CA LYS A 199 10.91 40.01 7.29
C LYS A 199 10.51 41.26 8.05
N ASP A 200 9.51 41.17 8.93
CA ASP A 200 9.03 42.32 9.71
C ASP A 200 10.05 42.75 10.77
N ILE A 201 10.71 41.81 11.44
CA ILE A 201 11.85 42.11 12.33
C ILE A 201 12.99 42.80 11.56
N GLY A 202 13.34 42.30 10.37
CA GLY A 202 14.39 42.92 9.53
C GLY A 202 14.06 44.37 9.14
N LYS A 203 12.79 44.66 8.82
CA LYS A 203 12.32 46.03 8.53
C LYS A 203 12.40 46.93 9.75
N LEU A 204 12.06 46.45 10.94
CA LEU A 204 12.14 47.23 12.18
C LEU A 204 13.59 47.58 12.55
N LEU A 205 14.54 46.68 12.31
CA LEU A 205 15.97 46.93 12.58
C LEU A 205 16.58 47.94 11.60
N ASN A 206 16.18 47.91 10.32
CA ASN A 206 16.67 48.84 9.31
C ASN A 206 16.12 50.27 9.45
N ARG A 207 14.97 50.46 10.12
CA ARG A 207 14.42 51.80 10.42
C ARG A 207 15.10 52.51 11.61
N LYS A 208 15.93 51.80 12.37
CA LYS A 208 16.64 52.31 13.56
C LYS A 208 18.11 52.70 13.29
N LYS A 209 18.58 52.55 12.04
CA LYS A 209 19.89 53.04 11.57
C LYS A 209 19.68 54.26 10.71
#